data_AF-A0A9D2DYL7-F1
#
_entry.id   AF-A0A9D2DYL7-F1
#
_cell.length_a   1.000
_cell.length_b   1.000
_cell.length_c   1.000
_cell.angle_alpha   90.00
_cell.angle_beta   90.00
_cell.angle_gamma   90.00
#
_symmetry.space_group_name_H-M   'P 1'
#
loop_
_entity.id
_entity.type
_entity.pdbx_description
1 polymer ?
#
loop_
_entity_poly.entity_id
_entity_poly.type
_entity_poly.pdbx_seq_one_letter_code
_entity_poly.pdbx_strand_id
1 'polypeptide(L)'
;MLEFDATAIVIAISFIVFMLIMNAIFYKPLLKLQDEREDYIENNKQQAQNYQNEAQGLLSEHNEIIKQTKKQAKDIISDVLEKAKKEKGEKVAEANQQASEKIRNFHDEMAVAKTQLKDSLSNDMYEIASQISAKILGEEIPLIVNNQDKR
;
A
#
# COMPACT_ATOMS: atom_id res chain seq x y z
N MET A 1 -56.11 -37.57 82.11
CA MET A 1 -56.19 -36.21 81.55
C MET A 1 -54.80 -35.62 81.69
N LEU A 2 -54.25 -34.97 80.66
CA LEU A 2 -52.98 -34.26 80.80
C LEU A 2 -53.16 -33.17 81.85
N GLU A 3 -52.57 -33.34 83.03
CA GLU A 3 -52.44 -32.24 83.99
C GLU A 3 -51.48 -31.23 83.36
N PHE A 4 -52.05 -30.10 82.92
CA PHE A 4 -51.28 -28.97 82.42
C PHE A 4 -50.61 -28.30 83.62
N ASP A 5 -49.51 -28.91 84.08
CA ASP A 5 -48.68 -28.37 85.13
C ASP A 5 -47.75 -27.28 84.59
N ALA A 6 -47.31 -26.39 85.49
CA ALA A 6 -46.37 -25.30 85.18
C ALA A 6 -45.11 -25.78 84.43
N THR A 7 -44.70 -27.03 84.64
CA THR A 7 -43.60 -27.70 83.93
C THR A 7 -43.84 -27.81 82.42
N ALA A 8 -45.05 -28.10 81.97
CA ALA A 8 -45.37 -28.16 80.54
C ALA A 8 -45.22 -26.79 79.86
N ILE A 9 -45.61 -25.72 80.56
CA ILE A 9 -45.44 -24.33 80.10
C ILE A 9 -43.96 -23.97 80.02
N VAL A 10 -43.16 -24.33 81.04
CA VAL A 10 -41.71 -24.08 81.05
C VAL A 10 -40.99 -24.82 79.92
N ILE A 11 -41.38 -26.08 79.64
CA ILE A 11 -40.83 -26.86 78.52
C ILE A 11 -41.20 -26.21 77.18
N ALA A 12 -42.44 -25.76 77.00
CA ALA A 12 -42.88 -25.09 75.77
C ALA A 12 -42.10 -23.79 75.52
N ILE A 13 -41.92 -22.95 76.55
CA ILE A 13 -41.11 -21.72 76.45
C ILE A 13 -39.65 -22.05 76.12
N SER A 14 -39.07 -23.04 76.79
CA SER A 14 -37.69 -23.46 76.53
C SER A 14 -37.50 -23.98 75.10
N PHE A 15 -38.47 -24.71 74.56
CA PHE A 15 -38.46 -25.18 73.17
C PHE A 15 -38.55 -24.02 72.17
N ILE A 16 -39.41 -23.02 72.43
CA ILE A 16 -39.50 -21.82 71.59
C ILE A 16 -38.19 -21.04 71.60
N VAL A 17 -37.59 -20.82 72.77
CA VAL A 17 -36.30 -20.13 72.89
C VAL A 17 -35.20 -20.90 72.14
N PHE A 18 -35.15 -22.22 72.29
CA PHE A 18 -34.21 -23.07 71.56
C PHE A 18 -34.41 -22.99 70.04
N MET A 19 -35.66 -23.03 69.56
CA MET A 19 -35.97 -22.88 68.14
C MET A 19 -35.50 -21.54 67.58
N LEU A 20 -35.68 -20.44 68.31
CA LEU A 20 -35.20 -19.12 67.90
C LEU A 20 -33.68 -19.06 67.82
N ILE A 21 -32.98 -19.66 68.79
CA ILE A 21 -31.51 -19.77 68.79
C ILE A 21 -31.05 -20.60 67.58
N MET A 22 -31.67 -21.75 67.32
CA MET A 22 -31.34 -22.58 66.16
C MET A 22 -31.59 -21.87 64.83
N ASN A 23 -32.70 -21.14 64.70
CA ASN A 23 -32.99 -20.38 63.50
C ASN A 23 -31.90 -19.33 63.20
N ALA A 24 -31.45 -18.61 64.24
CA ALA A 24 -30.42 -17.59 64.11
C ALA A 24 -29.03 -18.18 63.84
N ILE A 25 -28.65 -19.27 64.51
CA ILE A 25 -27.28 -19.81 64.46
C ILE A 25 -27.09 -20.82 63.32
N PHE A 26 -28.11 -21.57 62.91
CA PHE A 26 -27.96 -22.65 61.93
C PHE A 26 -28.73 -22.38 60.64
N TYR A 27 -30.05 -22.18 60.71
CA TYR A 27 -30.87 -22.11 59.50
C TYR A 27 -30.57 -20.88 58.64
N LYS A 28 -30.47 -19.68 59.23
CA LYS A 28 -30.10 -18.46 58.52
C LYS A 28 -28.74 -18.54 57.80
N PRO A 29 -27.62 -18.89 58.48
CA PRO A 29 -26.32 -18.96 57.80
C PRO A 29 -26.25 -20.11 56.79
N LEU A 30 -26.95 -21.22 57.01
CA LEU A 30 -26.99 -22.32 56.05
C LEU A 30 -27.68 -21.91 54.74
N LEU A 31 -28.84 -21.24 54.82
CA LEU A 31 -29.53 -20.71 53.65
C LEU A 31 -28.67 -19.68 52.92
N LYS A 32 -28.07 -18.74 53.66
CA LYS A 32 -27.16 -17.74 53.10
C LYS A 32 -25.99 -18.36 52.33
N LEU A 33 -25.41 -19.44 52.86
CA LEU A 33 -24.32 -20.15 52.19
C LEU A 33 -24.78 -20.85 50.91
N GLN A 34 -26.02 -21.35 50.89
CA GLN A 34 -26.59 -21.95 49.69
C GLN A 34 -26.81 -20.89 48.60
N ASP A 35 -27.42 -19.76 48.97
CA ASP A 35 -27.63 -18.62 48.07
C ASP A 35 -26.29 -18.09 47.51
N GLU A 36 -25.28 -17.90 48.38
CA GLU A 36 -23.94 -17.46 47.97
C GLU A 36 -23.28 -18.42 46.97
N ARG A 37 -23.51 -19.73 47.11
CA ARG A 37 -22.99 -20.73 46.17
C ARG A 37 -23.71 -20.68 44.83
N GLU A 38 -25.03 -20.55 44.84
CA GLU A 38 -25.83 -20.42 43.62
C GLU A 38 -25.43 -19.16 42.85
N ASP A 39 -25.33 -18.02 43.53
CA ASP A 39 -24.88 -16.75 42.95
C ASP A 39 -23.45 -16.84 42.40
N TYR A 40 -22.53 -17.46 43.13
CA TYR A 40 -21.14 -17.64 42.68
C TYR A 40 -21.06 -18.48 41.40
N ILE A 41 -21.82 -19.57 41.34
CA ILE A 41 -21.84 -20.47 40.17
C ILE A 41 -22.44 -19.75 38.96
N GLU A 42 -23.59 -19.08 39.14
CA GLU A 42 -24.25 -18.41 38.02
C GLU A 42 -23.42 -17.23 37.52
N ASN A 43 -22.84 -16.43 38.42
CA ASN A 43 -21.94 -15.34 38.04
C ASN A 43 -20.70 -15.85 37.29
N ASN A 44 -20.08 -16.94 37.74
CA ASN A 44 -18.93 -17.52 37.06
C ASN A 44 -19.30 -18.05 35.67
N LYS A 45 -20.46 -18.69 35.54
CA LYS A 45 -20.97 -19.17 34.25
C LYS A 45 -21.25 -18.02 33.30
N GLN A 46 -21.87 -16.94 33.79
CA GLN A 46 -22.12 -15.74 32.99
C GLN A 46 -20.81 -15.07 32.57
N GLN A 47 -19.84 -14.94 33.47
CA GLN A 47 -18.52 -14.41 33.13
C GLN A 47 -17.79 -15.28 32.10
N ALA A 48 -17.84 -16.61 32.24
CA ALA A 48 -17.24 -17.52 31.27
C ALA A 48 -17.88 -17.37 29.88
N GLN A 49 -19.22 -17.24 29.80
CA GLN A 49 -19.93 -16.98 28.55
C GLN A 49 -19.55 -15.61 27.95
N ASN A 50 -19.46 -14.57 28.77
CA ASN A 50 -19.04 -13.24 28.32
C ASN A 50 -17.62 -13.27 27.76
N TYR A 51 -16.67 -13.91 28.44
CA TYR A 51 -15.30 -14.06 27.93
C TYR A 51 -15.22 -14.87 26.65
N GLN A 52 -16.03 -15.93 26.50
CA GLN A 52 -16.12 -16.67 25.24
C GLN A 52 -16.65 -15.80 24.10
N ASN A 53 -17.70 -15.04 24.34
CA ASN A 53 -18.29 -14.13 23.35
C ASN A 53 -17.30 -13.02 22.96
N GLU A 54 -16.62 -12.42 23.94
CA GLU A 54 -15.61 -11.39 23.70
C GLU A 54 -14.42 -11.96 22.91
N ALA A 55 -13.90 -13.13 23.29
CA ALA A 55 -12.83 -13.80 22.56
C ALA A 55 -13.23 -14.13 21.11
N GLN A 56 -14.47 -14.60 20.91
CA GLN A 56 -14.99 -14.89 19.58
C GLN A 56 -15.16 -13.61 18.74
N GLY A 57 -15.59 -12.51 19.36
CA GLY A 57 -15.69 -11.18 18.74
C GLY A 57 -14.32 -10.66 18.30
N LEU A 58 -13.35 -10.66 19.21
CA LEU A 58 -11.97 -10.25 18.94
C LEU A 58 -11.33 -11.11 17.84
N LEU A 59 -11.57 -12.42 17.83
CA LEU A 59 -11.07 -13.31 16.80
C LEU A 59 -11.70 -13.03 15.43
N SER A 60 -12.99 -12.70 15.40
CA SER A 60 -13.69 -12.28 14.18
C SER A 60 -13.12 -10.97 13.64
N GLU A 61 -12.98 -9.96 14.49
CA GLU A 61 -12.41 -8.66 14.13
C GLU A 61 -10.97 -8.80 13.62
N HIS A 62 -10.14 -9.55 14.33
CA HIS A 62 -8.76 -9.81 13.92
C HIS A 62 -8.69 -10.50 12.55
N ASN A 63 -9.53 -11.50 12.29
CA ASN A 63 -9.60 -12.15 10.99
C ASN A 63 -10.05 -11.19 9.88
N GLU A 64 -10.99 -10.30 10.17
CA GLU A 64 -11.43 -9.28 9.24
C GLU A 64 -10.32 -8.28 8.92
N ILE A 65 -9.61 -7.78 9.94
CA ILE A 65 -8.46 -6.88 9.79
C ILE A 65 -7.38 -7.54 8.92
N ILE A 66 -7.03 -8.81 9.18
CA ILE A 66 -6.05 -9.54 8.36
C ILE A 66 -6.53 -9.64 6.91
N LYS A 67 -7.80 -9.96 6.68
CA LYS A 67 -8.36 -10.08 5.34
C LYS A 67 -8.33 -8.73 4.59
N GLN A 68 -8.74 -7.66 5.25
CA GLN A 68 -8.73 -6.31 4.70
C GLN A 68 -7.30 -5.85 4.41
N THR A 69 -6.36 -6.06 5.33
CA THR A 69 -4.95 -5.70 5.17
C THR A 69 -4.32 -6.44 3.99
N LYS A 70 -4.57 -7.75 3.85
CA LYS A 70 -4.10 -8.53 2.70
C LYS A 70 -4.67 -8.03 1.39
N LYS A 71 -5.94 -7.64 1.37
CA LYS A 71 -6.59 -7.07 0.18
C LYS A 71 -5.93 -5.72 -0.18
N GLN A 72 -5.82 -4.81 0.77
CA GLN A 72 -5.18 -3.50 0.57
C GLN A 72 -3.73 -3.64 0.09
N ALA A 73 -2.94 -4.54 0.69
CA ALA A 73 -1.58 -4.80 0.24
C ALA A 73 -1.52 -5.28 -1.21
N LYS A 74 -2.42 -6.20 -1.60
CA LYS A 74 -2.53 -6.67 -2.99
C LYS A 74 -2.91 -5.55 -3.95
N ASP A 75 -3.87 -4.70 -3.55
CA ASP A 75 -4.33 -3.58 -4.36
C ASP A 75 -3.21 -2.55 -4.55
N ILE A 76 -2.47 -2.19 -3.48
CA ILE A 76 -1.30 -1.31 -3.55
C ILE A 76 -0.23 -1.87 -4.48
N ILE A 77 0.11 -3.16 -4.35
CA ILE A 77 1.12 -3.80 -5.21
C ILE A 77 0.65 -3.78 -6.67
N SER A 78 -0.63 -4.06 -6.93
CA SER A 78 -1.21 -4.03 -8.28
C SER A 78 -1.11 -2.62 -8.88
N ASP A 79 -1.50 -1.60 -8.13
CA ASP A 79 -1.45 -0.20 -8.56
C ASP A 79 -0.02 0.26 -8.85
N VAL A 80 0.94 -0.12 -8.01
CA VAL A 80 2.36 0.20 -8.21
C VAL A 80 2.89 -0.49 -9.46
N LEU A 81 2.55 -1.76 -9.69
CA LEU A 81 2.97 -2.50 -10.89
C LEU A 81 2.35 -1.90 -12.16
N GLU A 82 1.09 -1.50 -12.12
CA GLU A 82 0.42 -0.86 -13.25
C GLU A 82 1.07 0.49 -13.58
N LYS A 83 1.31 1.33 -12.56
CA LYS A 83 2.01 2.61 -12.71
C LYS A 83 3.42 2.41 -13.27
N ALA A 84 4.18 1.47 -12.73
CA ALA A 84 5.54 1.17 -13.21
C ALA A 84 5.54 0.67 -14.66
N LYS A 85 4.56 -0.16 -15.04
CA LYS A 85 4.39 -0.63 -16.43
C LYS A 85 4.07 0.53 -17.37
N LYS A 86 3.18 1.44 -16.96
CA LYS A 86 2.81 2.63 -17.73
C LYS A 86 4.01 3.55 -17.92
N GLU A 87 4.70 3.89 -16.83
CA GLU A 87 5.88 4.76 -16.85
C GLU A 87 7.00 4.17 -17.70
N LYS A 88 7.23 2.84 -17.61
CA LYS A 88 8.17 2.14 -18.48
C LYS A 88 7.77 2.28 -19.94
N GLY A 89 6.49 2.10 -20.27
CA GLY A 89 5.97 2.26 -21.63
C GLY A 89 6.18 3.67 -22.17
N GLU A 90 5.86 4.69 -21.36
CA GLU A 90 6.05 6.10 -21.68
C GLU A 90 7.54 6.43 -21.92
N LYS A 91 8.44 6.02 -21.02
CA LYS A 91 9.89 6.23 -21.17
C LYS A 91 10.46 5.55 -22.41
N VAL A 92 10.02 4.34 -22.73
CA VAL A 92 10.47 3.64 -23.94
C VAL A 92 9.96 4.34 -25.20
N ALA A 93 8.70 4.79 -25.21
CA ALA A 93 8.14 5.55 -26.33
C ALA A 93 8.89 6.87 -26.54
N GLU A 94 9.14 7.61 -25.46
CA GLU A 94 9.91 8.86 -25.48
C GLU A 94 11.33 8.64 -26.00
N ALA A 95 12.04 7.62 -25.49
CA ALA A 95 13.39 7.28 -25.95
C ALA A 95 13.43 6.92 -27.44
N ASN A 96 12.42 6.16 -27.93
CA ASN A 96 12.31 5.84 -29.35
C ASN A 96 12.02 7.07 -30.21
N GLN A 97 11.19 8.00 -29.73
CA GLN A 97 10.92 9.25 -30.43
C GLN A 97 12.19 10.11 -30.51
N GLN A 98 12.89 10.31 -29.39
CA GLN A 98 14.13 11.09 -29.35
C GLN A 98 15.22 10.47 -30.23
N ALA A 99 15.34 9.13 -30.25
CA ALA A 99 16.27 8.44 -31.13
C ALA A 99 15.92 8.68 -32.61
N SER A 100 14.63 8.59 -32.96
CA SER A 100 14.15 8.83 -34.32
C SER A 100 14.40 10.28 -34.77
N GLU A 101 14.15 11.25 -33.90
CA GLU A 101 14.42 12.67 -34.15
C GLU A 101 15.92 12.93 -34.32
N LYS A 102 16.78 12.35 -33.48
CA LYS A 102 18.24 12.45 -33.64
C LYS A 102 18.73 11.88 -34.96
N ILE A 103 18.21 10.72 -35.37
CA ILE A 103 18.58 10.11 -36.66
C ILE A 103 18.15 11.00 -37.84
N ARG A 104 16.96 11.59 -37.77
CA ARG A 104 16.47 12.53 -38.78
C ARG A 104 17.35 13.77 -38.86
N ASN A 105 17.61 14.42 -37.72
CA ASN A 105 18.45 15.62 -37.68
C ASN A 105 19.88 15.32 -38.20
N PHE A 106 20.44 14.16 -37.85
CA PHE A 106 21.73 13.73 -38.37
C PHE A 106 21.73 13.53 -39.89
N HIS A 107 20.65 13.00 -40.48
CA HIS A 107 20.51 12.89 -41.93
C HIS A 107 20.43 14.27 -42.60
N ASP A 108 19.68 15.20 -42.01
CA ASP A 108 19.54 16.57 -42.52
C ASP A 108 20.89 17.30 -42.46
N GLU A 109 21.61 17.21 -41.34
CA GLU A 109 22.96 17.77 -41.18
C GLU A 109 23.96 17.16 -42.18
N MET A 110 23.91 15.85 -42.40
CA MET A 110 24.78 15.16 -43.36
C MET A 110 24.51 15.60 -44.80
N ALA A 111 23.23 15.84 -45.16
CA ALA A 111 22.86 16.34 -46.47
C ALA A 111 23.38 17.77 -46.72
N VAL A 112 23.30 18.63 -45.70
CA VAL A 112 23.86 19.99 -45.74
C VAL A 112 25.38 19.93 -45.84
N ALA A 113 26.05 19.14 -45.00
CA ALA A 113 27.50 18.98 -45.01
C ALA A 113 28.01 18.44 -46.36
N LYS A 114 27.31 17.49 -46.98
CA LYS A 114 27.65 16.97 -48.31
C LYS A 114 27.57 18.04 -49.39
N THR A 115 26.55 18.91 -49.32
CA THR A 115 26.38 20.01 -50.26
C THR A 115 27.49 21.05 -50.09
N GLN A 116 27.78 21.44 -48.86
CA GLN A 116 28.89 22.35 -48.54
C GLN A 116 30.25 21.80 -48.98
N LEU A 117 30.52 20.51 -48.73
CA LEU A 117 31.77 19.87 -49.13
C LEU A 117 31.94 19.86 -50.66
N LYS A 118 30.83 19.63 -51.40
CA LYS A 118 30.83 19.68 -52.86
C LYS A 118 31.11 21.09 -53.38
N ASP A 119 30.52 22.10 -52.77
CA ASP A 119 30.73 23.51 -53.13
C ASP A 119 32.18 23.94 -52.85
N SER A 120 32.73 23.60 -51.69
CA SER A 120 34.14 23.87 -51.35
C SER A 120 35.11 23.16 -52.29
N LEU A 121 34.89 21.87 -52.59
CA LEU A 121 35.75 21.12 -53.52
C LEU A 121 35.73 21.74 -54.92
N SER A 122 34.57 22.25 -55.35
CA SER A 122 34.46 22.93 -56.64
C SER A 122 35.27 24.23 -56.65
N ASN A 123 35.22 25.02 -55.57
CA ASN A 123 36.04 26.22 -55.41
C ASN A 123 37.55 25.91 -55.41
N ASP A 124 37.97 24.88 -54.67
CA ASP A 124 39.38 24.45 -54.63
C ASP A 124 39.87 24.01 -56.03
N MET A 125 39.02 23.31 -56.80
CA MET A 125 39.32 22.93 -58.19
C MET A 125 39.46 24.15 -59.10
N TYR A 126 38.63 25.18 -58.94
CA TYR A 126 38.78 26.43 -59.70
C TYR A 126 40.08 27.16 -59.35
N GLU A 127 40.45 27.20 -58.07
CA GLU A 127 41.70 27.82 -57.63
C GLU A 127 42.93 27.11 -58.23
N ILE A 128 42.95 25.77 -58.17
CA ILE A 128 44.01 24.95 -58.78
C ILE A 128 44.07 25.18 -60.31
N ALA A 129 42.92 25.19 -60.98
CA ALA A 129 42.86 25.45 -62.42
C ALA A 129 43.41 26.85 -62.78
N SER A 130 43.06 27.87 -61.99
CA SER A 130 43.58 29.24 -62.17
C SER A 130 45.09 29.31 -61.97
N GLN A 131 45.64 28.65 -60.94
CA GLN A 131 47.08 28.58 -60.69
C GLN A 131 47.83 27.87 -61.82
N ILE A 132 47.28 26.77 -62.36
CA ILE A 132 47.85 26.05 -63.51
C ILE A 132 47.84 26.94 -64.75
N SER A 133 46.72 27.59 -65.06
CA SER A 133 46.60 28.51 -66.19
C SER A 133 47.59 29.68 -66.08
N ALA A 134 47.71 30.31 -64.91
CA ALA A 134 48.68 31.37 -64.67
C ALA A 134 50.13 30.90 -64.89
N LYS A 135 50.46 29.68 -64.45
CA LYS A 135 51.81 29.12 -64.58
C LYS A 135 52.18 28.67 -66.00
N ILE A 136 51.20 28.28 -66.82
CA ILE A 136 51.42 27.87 -68.23
C ILE A 136 51.40 29.07 -69.18
N LEU A 137 50.50 30.04 -68.96
CA LEU A 137 50.28 31.18 -69.87
C LEU A 137 51.12 32.42 -69.53
N GLY A 138 51.75 32.45 -68.35
CA GLY A 138 52.72 33.51 -67.99
C GLY A 138 52.11 34.87 -67.66
N GLU A 139 50.78 34.99 -67.58
CA GLU A 139 50.08 36.22 -67.23
C GLU A 139 48.82 35.89 -66.40
N GLU A 140 48.54 36.68 -65.35
CA GLU A 140 47.41 36.47 -64.44
C GLU A 140 46.08 36.78 -65.14
N ILE A 141 45.41 35.75 -65.67
CA ILE A 141 44.04 35.89 -66.20
C ILE A 141 43.07 35.37 -65.14
N PRO A 142 42.23 36.22 -64.52
CA PRO A 142 41.19 35.76 -63.63
C PRO A 142 40.14 34.97 -64.43
N LEU A 143 39.97 33.69 -64.10
CA LEU A 143 38.89 32.87 -64.67
C LEU A 143 37.55 33.37 -64.12
N ILE A 144 36.71 33.94 -64.99
CA ILE A 144 35.36 34.38 -64.63
C ILE A 144 34.48 33.14 -64.48
N VAL A 145 34.17 32.75 -63.25
CA VAL A 145 33.18 31.71 -62.94
C VAL A 145 31.78 32.30 -63.14
N ASN A 146 31.13 31.98 -64.26
CA ASN A 146 29.73 32.34 -64.47
C ASN A 146 28.83 31.31 -63.77
N ASN A 147 28.29 31.70 -62.62
CA ASN A 147 27.42 30.87 -61.77
C ASN A 147 25.96 30.82 -62.28
N GLN A 148 25.78 30.60 -63.58
CA GLN A 148 24.47 30.48 -64.25
C GLN A 148 24.20 29.01 -64.62
N ASP A 149 24.06 28.15 -63.62
CA ASP A 149 23.28 26.91 -63.75
C ASP A 149 22.74 26.48 -62.37
N LYS A 150 21.86 27.34 -61.83
CA LYS A 150 20.90 26.98 -60.79
C LYS A 150 19.50 27.17 -61.39
N ARG A 151 18.96 26.13 -62.01
CA ARG A 151 17.51 25.87 -62.14
C ARG A 151 17.23 24.48 -61.60
#